data_AF-A0A2N2PJK5-F1
#
_entry.id   AF-A0A2N2PJK5-F1
#
_cell.length_a   1.000
_cell.length_b   1.000
_cell.length_c   1.000
_cell.angle_alpha   90.00
_cell.angle_beta   90.00
_cell.angle_gamma   90.00
#
_symmetry.space_group_name_H-M   'P 1'
#
loop_
_entity.id
_entity.type
_entity.pdbx_description
1 polymer ?
#
loop_
_entity_poly.entity_id
_entity_poly.type
_entity_poly.pdbx_seq_one_letter_code
_entity_poly.pdbx_strand_id
1 'polypeptide(L)'
;MLSKLMILIGDRLVIALGSFGFLGKFIADIGDIIGMAFTGVTALIVAGVLSSMGGKLGNWVLKKYNLSVLKILGVIFITMAGAIWALVIMAGINWVYEINDPQVLIIIPAIVGALIGGFAGVYYKPKAAVPIGMVVYFLTRTIFNVLRSIEALVMAIVFVVWVGIGPFAGSLALALHTIAALAKLYSEQVESIIAGPIEAVSATGANRLQTIVYAVIPQIIPPYISFTMYRWDINVRMSTIIGFAGGGGIGFLLQQNINLLNYRAASVQMLAIAIVVASMDYLSSKIREKIV
;
A
#
# COMPACT_ATOMS: atom_id res chain seq x y z
N MET A 1 22.45 4.35 -6.26
CA MET A 1 23.38 5.45 -5.94
C MET A 1 22.81 6.38 -4.87
N LEU A 2 21.57 6.87 -5.03
CA LEU A 2 20.88 7.73 -4.05
C LEU A 2 20.72 7.10 -2.66
N SER A 3 20.28 5.83 -2.58
CA SER A 3 20.14 5.07 -1.34
C SER A 3 21.45 5.01 -0.53
N LYS A 4 22.54 4.56 -1.15
CA LYS A 4 23.88 4.52 -0.53
C LYS A 4 24.38 5.90 -0.10
N LEU A 5 24.05 6.96 -0.85
CA LEU A 5 24.40 8.33 -0.48
C LEU A 5 23.65 8.77 0.78
N MET A 6 22.35 8.47 0.88
CA MET A 6 21.54 8.76 2.07
C MET A 6 22.00 7.99 3.30
N ILE A 7 22.39 6.71 3.15
CA ILE A 7 23.01 5.92 4.23
C ILE A 7 24.29 6.61 4.72
N LEU A 8 25.19 6.96 3.80
CA LEU A 8 26.45 7.61 4.12
C LEU A 8 26.26 8.98 4.80
N ILE A 9 25.32 9.79 4.30
CA ILE A 9 24.99 11.11 4.86
C ILE A 9 24.33 10.95 6.23
N GLY A 10 23.41 9.99 6.36
CA GLY A 10 22.72 9.69 7.60
C GLY A 10 23.68 9.26 8.70
N ASP A 11 24.56 8.30 8.43
CA ASP A 11 25.57 7.82 9.37
C ASP A 11 26.54 8.94 9.81
N ARG A 12 26.90 9.84 8.89
CA ARG A 12 27.72 11.03 9.21
C ARG A 12 26.96 12.02 10.08
N LEU A 13 25.66 12.22 9.82
CA LEU A 13 24.79 13.10 10.60
C LEU A 13 24.49 12.56 12.00
N VAL A 14 24.43 11.24 12.19
CA VAL A 14 24.30 10.61 13.52
C VAL A 14 25.43 11.09 14.44
N ILE A 15 26.66 11.05 13.94
CA ILE A 15 27.85 11.44 14.69
C ILE A 15 27.89 12.96 14.90
N ALA A 16 27.50 13.74 13.89
CA ALA A 16 27.57 15.21 13.93
C ALA A 16 26.49 15.85 14.82
N LEU A 17 25.30 15.25 14.94
CA LEU A 17 24.14 15.86 15.60
C LEU A 17 23.99 15.49 17.08
N GLY A 18 24.80 14.57 17.63
CA GLY A 18 24.76 14.20 19.05
C GLY A 18 23.37 13.77 19.51
N SER A 19 22.72 14.57 20.37
CA SER A 19 21.35 14.32 20.86
C SER A 19 20.27 14.32 19.77
N PHE A 20 20.53 14.96 18.63
CA PHE A 20 19.68 14.94 17.44
C PHE A 20 20.09 13.86 16.43
N GLY A 21 20.99 12.94 16.80
CA GLY A 21 21.47 11.87 15.92
C GLY A 21 20.37 10.97 15.34
N PHE A 22 19.18 10.93 15.94
CA PHE A 22 18.02 10.23 15.39
C PHE A 22 17.61 10.73 14.00
N LEU A 23 17.84 12.01 13.66
CA LEU A 23 17.60 12.56 12.32
C LEU A 23 18.58 12.00 11.30
N GLY A 24 19.84 11.81 11.70
CA GLY A 24 20.83 11.13 10.87
C GLY A 24 20.46 9.67 10.63
N LYS A 25 20.07 8.96 11.70
CA LYS A 25 19.63 7.56 11.62
C LYS A 25 18.43 7.42 10.69
N PHE A 26 17.44 8.30 10.83
CA PHE A 26 16.27 8.39 9.96
C PHE A 26 16.64 8.56 8.48
N ILE A 27 17.62 9.41 8.16
CA ILE A 27 18.07 9.60 6.78
C ILE A 27 18.74 8.33 6.23
N ALA A 28 19.53 7.63 7.05
CA ALA A 28 20.14 6.37 6.65
C ALA A 28 19.11 5.27 6.41
N ASP A 29 18.17 5.15 7.34
CA ASP A 29 17.01 4.27 7.33
C ASP A 29 16.10 4.50 6.11
N ILE A 30 15.87 5.77 5.73
CA ILE A 30 15.23 6.12 4.45
C ILE A 30 16.06 5.63 3.27
N GLY A 31 17.38 5.80 3.33
CA GLY A 31 18.30 5.30 2.32
C GLY A 31 18.15 3.79 2.08
N ASP A 32 18.03 3.00 3.14
CA ASP A 32 17.78 1.55 3.05
C ASP A 32 16.42 1.22 2.43
N ILE A 33 15.35 1.88 2.87
CA ILE A 33 14.01 1.68 2.27
C ILE A 33 14.01 2.08 0.80
N ILE A 34 14.60 3.23 0.45
CA ILE A 34 14.72 3.64 -0.95
C ILE A 34 15.52 2.59 -1.73
N GLY A 35 16.55 1.97 -1.13
CA GLY A 35 17.29 0.87 -1.74
C GLY A 35 16.41 -0.35 -2.01
N MET A 36 15.65 -0.81 -1.02
CA MET A 36 14.72 -1.93 -1.13
C MET A 36 13.58 -1.64 -2.11
N ALA A 37 12.93 -0.49 -1.98
CA ALA A 37 11.85 -0.03 -2.83
C ALA A 37 12.34 0.16 -4.27
N PHE A 38 13.52 0.75 -4.47
CA PHE A 38 14.10 0.89 -5.81
C PHE A 38 14.38 -0.47 -6.43
N THR A 39 14.88 -1.45 -5.65
CA THR A 39 15.07 -2.84 -6.11
C THR A 39 13.75 -3.48 -6.52
N GLY A 40 12.69 -3.31 -5.71
CA GLY A 40 11.35 -3.78 -6.05
C GLY A 40 10.78 -3.10 -7.30
N VAL A 41 10.92 -1.79 -7.42
CA VAL A 41 10.47 -1.01 -8.58
C VAL A 41 11.26 -1.37 -9.83
N THR A 42 12.57 -1.54 -9.75
CA THR A 42 13.38 -2.00 -10.90
C THR A 42 13.01 -3.42 -11.29
N ALA A 43 12.77 -4.32 -10.33
CA ALA A 43 12.26 -5.66 -10.63
C ALA A 43 10.92 -5.60 -11.38
N LEU A 44 10.00 -4.73 -10.95
CA LEU A 44 8.71 -4.51 -11.64
C LEU A 44 8.87 -3.92 -13.05
N ILE A 45 9.76 -2.93 -13.22
CA ILE A 45 10.05 -2.33 -14.53
C ILE A 45 10.67 -3.38 -15.46
N VAL A 46 11.67 -4.13 -14.99
CA VAL A 46 12.33 -5.20 -15.74
C VAL A 46 11.31 -6.29 -16.09
N ALA A 47 10.45 -6.69 -15.16
CA ALA A 47 9.36 -7.61 -15.42
C ALA A 47 8.39 -7.07 -16.48
N GLY A 48 8.04 -5.77 -16.43
CA GLY A 48 7.20 -5.11 -17.43
C GLY A 48 7.85 -5.08 -18.82
N VAL A 49 9.15 -4.80 -18.90
CA VAL A 49 9.92 -4.82 -20.16
C VAL A 49 10.01 -6.25 -20.71
N LEU A 50 10.35 -7.23 -19.88
CA LEU A 50 10.39 -8.64 -20.25
C LEU A 50 9.01 -9.15 -20.68
N SER A 51 7.94 -8.75 -20.01
CA SER A 51 6.56 -9.07 -20.39
C SER A 51 6.17 -8.44 -21.72
N SER A 52 6.60 -7.20 -22.00
CA SER A 52 6.38 -6.52 -23.28
C SER A 52 7.12 -7.22 -24.43
N MET A 53 8.38 -7.59 -24.21
CA MET A 53 9.17 -8.37 -25.17
C MET A 53 8.58 -9.76 -25.40
N GLY A 54 8.19 -10.44 -24.31
CA GLY A 54 7.52 -11.73 -24.34
C GLY A 54 6.19 -11.69 -25.08
N GLY A 55 5.41 -10.61 -24.93
CA GLY A 55 4.17 -10.40 -25.68
C GLY A 55 4.40 -10.23 -27.19
N LYS A 56 5.44 -9.49 -27.59
CA LYS A 56 5.82 -9.35 -29.01
C LYS A 56 6.28 -10.67 -29.61
N LEU A 57 7.13 -11.42 -28.89
CA LEU A 57 7.57 -12.76 -29.28
C LEU A 57 6.39 -13.73 -29.37
N GLY A 58 5.50 -13.72 -28.39
CA GLY A 58 4.28 -14.53 -28.37
C GLY A 58 3.40 -14.26 -29.59
N ASN A 59 3.16 -12.98 -29.92
CA ASN A 59 2.40 -12.60 -31.12
C ASN A 59 3.08 -13.03 -32.43
N TRP A 60 4.42 -12.98 -32.50
CA TRP A 60 5.17 -13.48 -33.65
C TRP A 60 5.02 -15.00 -33.81
N VAL A 61 5.13 -15.76 -32.71
CA VAL A 61 4.90 -17.22 -32.69
C VAL A 61 3.46 -17.56 -33.08
N LEU A 62 2.47 -16.84 -32.54
CA LEU A 62 1.05 -17.02 -32.85
C LEU A 62 0.72 -16.81 -34.33
N LYS A 63 1.47 -15.95 -35.03
CA LYS A 63 1.29 -15.69 -36.47
C LYS A 63 2.04 -16.69 -37.35
N LYS A 64 3.14 -17.27 -36.87
CA LYS A 64 4.04 -18.11 -37.67
C LYS A 64 3.66 -19.61 -37.66
N TYR A 65 3.00 -20.08 -36.61
CA TYR A 65 2.74 -21.51 -36.40
C TYR A 65 1.25 -21.89 -36.41
N ASN A 66 0.97 -23.14 -36.77
CA ASN A 66 -0.37 -23.72 -36.79
C ASN A 66 -0.94 -23.98 -35.38
N LEU A 67 -2.26 -24.10 -35.29
CA LEU A 67 -2.99 -24.21 -34.02
C LEU A 67 -2.52 -25.39 -33.13
N SER A 68 -2.15 -26.52 -33.73
CA SER A 68 -1.67 -27.71 -32.99
C SER A 68 -0.30 -27.47 -32.35
N VAL A 69 0.61 -26.81 -33.06
CA VAL A 69 1.94 -26.45 -32.54
C VAL A 69 1.81 -25.41 -31.43
N LEU A 70 0.88 -24.46 -31.58
CA LEU A 70 0.58 -23.45 -30.57
C LEU A 70 -0.02 -24.03 -29.29
N LYS A 71 -0.84 -25.08 -29.38
CA LYS A 71 -1.35 -25.80 -28.19
C LYS A 71 -0.22 -26.48 -27.42
N ILE A 72 0.68 -27.18 -28.13
CA ILE A 72 1.83 -27.86 -27.50
C ILE A 72 2.74 -26.86 -26.82
N LEU A 73 3.11 -25.78 -27.52
CA LEU A 73 3.90 -24.69 -26.94
C LEU A 73 3.18 -24.05 -25.75
N GLY A 74 1.87 -23.81 -25.86
CA GLY A 74 1.06 -23.26 -24.79
C GLY A 74 1.10 -24.12 -23.52
N VAL A 75 0.96 -25.45 -23.65
CA VAL A 75 1.07 -26.37 -22.51
C VAL A 75 2.45 -26.25 -21.85
N ILE A 76 3.54 -26.24 -22.62
CA ILE A 76 4.90 -26.14 -22.09
C ILE A 76 5.09 -24.80 -21.35
N PHE A 77 4.73 -23.67 -21.96
CA PHE A 77 4.90 -22.36 -21.36
C PHE A 77 4.04 -22.16 -20.12
N ILE A 78 2.80 -22.66 -20.10
CA ILE A 78 1.90 -22.55 -18.94
C ILE A 78 2.37 -23.47 -17.81
N THR A 79 2.89 -24.65 -18.12
CA THR A 79 3.54 -25.55 -17.14
C THR A 79 4.72 -24.88 -16.47
N MET A 80 5.62 -24.29 -17.25
CA MET A 80 6.77 -23.54 -16.73
C MET A 80 6.33 -22.32 -15.90
N ALA A 81 5.33 -21.57 -16.37
CA ALA A 81 4.80 -20.43 -15.64
C ALA A 81 4.19 -20.87 -14.29
N GLY A 82 3.45 -21.98 -14.25
CA GLY A 82 2.88 -22.54 -13.02
C GLY A 82 3.97 -22.93 -12.01
N ALA A 83 5.04 -23.58 -12.47
CA ALA A 83 6.18 -23.92 -11.62
C ALA A 83 6.88 -22.67 -11.06
N ILE A 84 7.11 -21.66 -11.91
CA ILE A 84 7.75 -20.40 -11.49
C ILE A 84 6.89 -19.67 -10.45
N TRP A 85 5.58 -19.56 -10.67
CA TRP A 85 4.69 -18.89 -9.72
C TRP A 85 4.63 -19.62 -8.37
N ALA A 86 4.59 -20.96 -8.37
CA ALA A 86 4.61 -21.74 -7.14
C ALA A 86 5.92 -21.56 -6.36
N LEU A 87 7.06 -21.48 -7.06
CA LEU A 87 8.36 -21.17 -6.45
C LEU A 87 8.39 -19.77 -5.85
N VAL A 88 7.84 -18.76 -6.54
CA VAL A 88 7.75 -17.39 -6.02
C VAL A 88 6.89 -17.33 -4.77
N ILE A 89 5.74 -18.03 -4.76
CA ILE A 89 4.87 -18.12 -3.58
C ILE A 89 5.63 -18.79 -2.43
N MET A 90 6.32 -19.90 -2.68
CA MET A 90 7.07 -20.60 -1.64
C MET A 90 8.24 -19.77 -1.12
N ALA A 91 8.94 -19.02 -1.98
CA ALA A 91 9.96 -18.08 -1.55
C ALA A 91 9.40 -17.01 -0.61
N GLY A 92 8.17 -16.53 -0.87
CA GLY A 92 7.45 -15.63 0.04
C GLY A 92 7.09 -16.28 1.38
N ILE A 93 6.67 -17.54 1.38
CA ILE A 93 6.40 -18.30 2.61
C ILE A 93 7.70 -18.50 3.40
N ASN A 94 8.79 -18.85 2.73
CA ASN A 94 10.08 -19.06 3.36
C ASN A 94 10.63 -17.80 4.02
N TRP A 95 10.38 -16.62 3.44
CA TRP A 95 10.73 -15.36 4.06
C TRP A 95 10.06 -15.14 5.43
N VAL A 96 8.87 -15.72 5.65
CA VAL A 96 8.14 -15.61 6.91
C VAL A 96 8.50 -16.74 7.89
N TYR A 97 8.63 -17.98 7.40
CA TYR A 97 8.73 -19.16 8.24
C TYR A 97 10.14 -19.77 8.34
N GLU A 98 11.12 -19.21 7.62
CA GLU A 98 12.51 -19.69 7.58
C GLU A 98 12.63 -21.22 7.45
N ILE A 99 11.93 -21.76 6.46
CA ILE A 99 11.91 -23.20 6.17
C ILE A 99 13.24 -23.55 5.47
N ASN A 100 14.20 -24.02 6.25
CA ASN A 100 15.54 -24.35 5.77
C ASN A 100 15.65 -25.70 5.04
N ASP A 101 14.54 -26.34 4.68
CA ASP A 101 14.53 -27.59 3.91
C ASP A 101 14.41 -27.32 2.39
N PRO A 102 15.46 -27.63 1.59
CA PRO A 102 15.43 -27.42 0.14
C PRO A 102 14.33 -28.20 -0.59
N GLN A 103 13.88 -29.34 -0.07
CA GLN A 103 12.85 -30.14 -0.71
C GLN A 103 11.49 -29.44 -0.67
N VAL A 104 11.17 -28.83 0.47
CA VAL A 104 9.92 -28.09 0.68
C VAL A 104 9.96 -26.73 0.00
N LEU A 105 11.15 -26.13 -0.10
CA LEU A 105 11.32 -24.81 -0.71
C LEU A 105 11.27 -24.82 -2.24
N ILE A 106 11.88 -25.81 -2.89
CA ILE A 106 12.11 -25.80 -4.34
C ILE A 106 11.37 -26.95 -5.02
N ILE A 107 11.56 -28.18 -4.56
CA ILE A 107 11.14 -29.37 -5.30
C ILE A 107 9.63 -29.53 -5.27
N ILE A 108 9.02 -29.53 -4.08
CA ILE A 108 7.57 -29.72 -3.93
C ILE A 108 6.77 -28.61 -4.66
N PRO A 109 7.06 -27.31 -4.47
CA PRO A 109 6.31 -26.25 -5.16
C PRO A 109 6.52 -26.27 -6.67
N ALA A 110 7.74 -26.56 -7.15
CA ALA A 110 7.98 -26.65 -8.59
C ALA A 110 7.17 -27.77 -9.23
N ILE A 111 7.10 -28.96 -8.60
CA ILE A 111 6.31 -30.09 -9.11
C ILE A 111 4.82 -29.77 -9.05
N VAL A 112 4.32 -29.28 -7.91
CA VAL A 112 2.90 -28.93 -7.74
C VAL A 112 2.50 -27.83 -8.72
N GLY A 113 3.30 -26.78 -8.84
CA GLY A 113 3.08 -25.69 -9.79
C GLY A 113 3.13 -26.15 -11.25
N ALA A 114 4.05 -27.05 -11.59
CA ALA A 114 4.12 -27.64 -12.93
C ALA A 114 2.88 -28.50 -13.22
N LEU A 115 2.40 -29.31 -12.27
CA LEU A 115 1.20 -30.12 -12.45
C LEU A 115 -0.05 -29.25 -12.66
N ILE A 116 -0.23 -28.22 -11.82
CA ILE A 116 -1.34 -27.27 -11.94
C ILE A 116 -1.25 -26.50 -13.27
N GLY A 117 -0.06 -26.01 -13.62
CA GLY A 117 0.18 -25.30 -14.88
C GLY A 117 -0.04 -26.19 -16.11
N GLY A 118 0.42 -27.45 -16.06
CA GLY A 118 0.20 -28.42 -17.12
C GLY A 118 -1.28 -28.74 -17.32
N PHE A 119 -2.01 -28.95 -16.23
CA PHE A 119 -3.46 -29.17 -16.28
C PHE A 119 -4.18 -27.95 -16.87
N ALA A 120 -3.87 -26.73 -16.42
CA ALA A 120 -4.43 -25.50 -16.97
C ALA A 120 -4.07 -25.29 -18.45
N GLY A 121 -2.85 -25.70 -18.84
CA GLY A 121 -2.35 -25.62 -20.21
C GLY A 121 -3.15 -26.48 -21.19
N VAL A 122 -3.70 -27.61 -20.76
CA VAL A 122 -4.54 -28.47 -21.61
C VAL A 122 -5.85 -27.77 -21.99
N TYR A 123 -6.41 -26.95 -21.11
CA TYR A 123 -7.66 -26.21 -21.34
C TYR A 123 -7.44 -24.81 -21.97
N TYR A 124 -6.18 -24.43 -22.21
CA TYR A 124 -5.83 -23.11 -22.72
C TYR A 124 -6.22 -22.90 -24.20
N LYS A 125 -6.71 -21.68 -24.51
CA LYS A 125 -7.07 -21.24 -25.88
C LYS A 125 -6.12 -20.12 -26.35
N PRO A 126 -5.25 -20.36 -27.36
CA PRO A 126 -4.17 -19.43 -27.77
C PRO A 126 -4.58 -18.05 -28.34
N LYS A 127 -5.88 -17.75 -28.47
CA LYS A 127 -6.38 -16.48 -29.07
C LYS A 127 -7.39 -15.75 -28.19
N ALA A 128 -7.50 -16.10 -26.91
CA ALA A 128 -8.35 -15.37 -25.99
C ALA A 128 -7.76 -13.98 -25.69
N ALA A 129 -8.56 -12.92 -25.80
CA ALA A 129 -8.14 -11.58 -25.40
C ALA A 129 -7.90 -11.55 -23.89
N VAL A 130 -6.72 -11.09 -23.47
CA VAL A 130 -6.37 -10.94 -22.06
C VAL A 130 -6.92 -9.59 -21.58
N PRO A 131 -7.80 -9.53 -20.57
CA PRO A 131 -8.37 -8.27 -20.11
C PRO A 131 -7.36 -7.52 -19.22
N ILE A 132 -6.36 -6.88 -19.83
CA ILE A 132 -5.26 -6.17 -19.15
C ILE A 132 -5.78 -5.13 -18.14
N GLY A 133 -6.87 -4.42 -18.46
CA GLY A 133 -7.50 -3.45 -17.55
C GLY A 133 -8.05 -4.10 -16.27
N MET A 134 -8.56 -5.33 -16.37
CA MET A 134 -9.11 -6.07 -15.24
C MET A 134 -7.99 -6.58 -14.32
N VAL A 135 -6.83 -6.96 -14.89
CA VAL A 135 -5.65 -7.38 -14.11
C VAL A 135 -5.07 -6.22 -13.29
N VAL A 136 -4.91 -5.04 -13.91
CA VAL A 136 -4.42 -3.83 -13.21
C VAL A 136 -5.39 -3.40 -12.10
N TYR A 137 -6.69 -3.48 -12.36
CA TYR A 137 -7.74 -3.22 -11.38
C TYR A 137 -7.62 -4.14 -10.16
N PHE A 138 -7.54 -5.46 -10.37
CA PHE A 138 -7.42 -6.43 -9.28
C PHE A 138 -6.11 -6.29 -8.49
N LEU A 139 -4.98 -6.05 -9.16
CA LEU A 139 -3.69 -5.83 -8.49
C LEU A 139 -3.71 -4.60 -7.57
N THR A 140 -4.15 -3.47 -8.12
CA THR A 140 -4.21 -2.19 -7.39
C THR A 140 -5.15 -2.31 -6.17
N ARG A 141 -6.32 -2.93 -6.38
CA ARG A 141 -7.29 -3.18 -5.31
C ARG A 141 -6.73 -4.11 -4.22
N THR A 142 -6.01 -5.15 -4.60
CA THR A 142 -5.42 -6.10 -3.65
C THR A 142 -4.36 -5.41 -2.79
N ILE A 143 -3.49 -4.58 -3.39
CA ILE A 143 -2.47 -3.82 -2.65
C ILE A 143 -3.11 -2.89 -1.62
N PHE A 144 -4.13 -2.11 -2.01
CA PHE A 144 -4.83 -1.22 -1.06
C PHE A 144 -5.58 -1.98 0.03
N ASN A 145 -6.16 -3.14 -0.29
CA ASN A 145 -6.81 -3.99 0.71
C ASN A 145 -5.81 -4.55 1.73
N VAL A 146 -4.62 -4.98 1.29
CA VAL A 146 -3.56 -5.46 2.19
C VAL A 146 -3.03 -4.34 3.08
N LEU A 147 -2.74 -3.16 2.51
CA LEU A 147 -2.28 -2.01 3.30
C LEU A 147 -3.29 -1.59 4.38
N ARG A 148 -4.59 -1.73 4.12
CA ARG A 148 -5.64 -1.47 5.12
C ARG A 148 -5.73 -2.55 6.21
N SER A 149 -5.30 -3.77 5.89
CA SER A 149 -5.35 -4.89 6.84
C SER A 149 -4.31 -4.73 7.95
N ILE A 150 -3.27 -3.92 7.71
CA ILE A 150 -2.30 -3.56 8.74
C ILE A 150 -2.88 -2.43 9.59
N GLU A 151 -3.18 -2.74 10.85
CA GLU A 151 -3.66 -1.76 11.82
C GLU A 151 -2.61 -0.67 12.08
N ALA A 152 -3.06 0.56 12.37
CA ALA A 152 -2.15 1.68 12.66
C ALA A 152 -1.24 1.42 13.87
N LEU A 153 -1.67 0.57 14.83
CA LEU A 153 -0.85 0.10 15.94
C LEU A 153 0.35 -0.73 15.47
N VAL A 154 0.13 -1.66 14.55
CA VAL A 154 1.21 -2.48 13.97
C VAL A 154 2.18 -1.58 13.21
N MET A 155 1.66 -0.61 12.44
CA MET A 155 2.50 0.40 11.79
C MET A 155 3.32 1.21 12.81
N ALA A 156 2.72 1.63 13.93
CA ALA A 156 3.44 2.36 14.97
C ALA A 156 4.63 1.55 15.50
N ILE A 157 4.45 0.25 15.77
CA ILE A 157 5.54 -0.62 16.20
C ILE A 157 6.65 -0.69 15.15
N VAL A 158 6.30 -0.88 13.86
CA VAL A 158 7.27 -0.90 12.76
C VAL A 158 8.06 0.42 12.67
N PHE A 159 7.35 1.56 12.73
CA PHE A 159 7.98 2.88 12.68
C PHE A 159 8.82 3.21 13.92
N VAL A 160 8.45 2.67 15.10
CA VAL A 160 9.23 2.79 16.33
C VAL A 160 10.52 1.98 16.25
N VAL A 161 10.48 0.76 15.68
CA VAL A 161 11.69 -0.03 15.44
C VAL A 161 12.62 0.69 14.45
N TRP A 162 12.04 1.35 13.46
CA TRP A 162 12.76 2.08 12.42
C TRP A 162 13.41 3.36 12.99
N VAL A 163 12.61 4.36 13.31
CA VAL A 163 13.11 5.71 13.66
C VAL A 163 13.39 5.88 15.15
N GLY A 164 13.00 4.91 15.98
CA GLY A 164 13.06 4.98 17.43
C GLY A 164 11.73 5.42 18.07
N ILE A 165 11.68 5.31 19.39
CA ILE A 165 10.52 5.71 20.20
C ILE A 165 10.34 7.24 20.11
N GLY A 166 9.12 7.69 19.84
CA GLY A 166 8.78 9.10 19.93
C GLY A 166 7.62 9.58 19.04
N PRO A 167 7.23 10.87 19.16
CA PRO A 167 6.15 11.50 18.40
C PRO A 167 6.28 11.35 16.89
N PHE A 168 7.52 11.34 16.40
CA PHE A 168 7.80 11.25 14.99
C PHE A 168 7.42 9.90 14.39
N ALA A 169 7.76 8.78 15.06
CA ALA A 169 7.35 7.44 14.65
C ALA A 169 5.82 7.29 14.64
N GLY A 170 5.13 7.84 15.66
CA GLY A 170 3.67 7.86 15.70
C GLY A 170 3.05 8.66 14.56
N SER A 171 3.63 9.81 14.21
CA SER A 171 3.15 10.65 13.10
C SER A 171 3.29 9.97 11.73
N LEU A 172 4.39 9.23 11.50
CA LEU A 172 4.61 8.48 10.27
C LEU A 172 3.63 7.31 10.14
N ALA A 173 3.40 6.59 11.24
CA ALA A 173 2.43 5.50 11.28
C ALA A 173 1.01 5.99 10.94
N LEU A 174 0.58 7.10 11.56
CA LEU A 174 -0.71 7.72 11.27
C LEU A 174 -0.80 8.22 9.82
N ALA A 175 0.25 8.87 9.32
CA ALA A 175 0.27 9.41 7.97
C ALA A 175 0.14 8.30 6.91
N LEU A 176 0.92 7.23 7.04
CA LEU A 176 0.86 6.10 6.10
C LEU A 176 -0.51 5.42 6.12
N HIS A 177 -1.05 5.14 7.32
CA HIS A 177 -2.37 4.54 7.47
C HIS A 177 -3.48 5.42 6.87
N THR A 178 -3.39 6.74 7.10
CA THR A 178 -4.33 7.74 6.56
C THR A 178 -4.31 7.79 5.05
N ILE A 179 -3.11 7.83 4.44
CA ILE A 179 -2.94 7.89 2.99
C ILE A 179 -3.53 6.62 2.34
N ALA A 180 -3.21 5.45 2.87
CA ALA A 180 -3.74 4.18 2.34
C ALA A 180 -5.27 4.14 2.41
N ALA A 181 -5.85 4.59 3.52
CA ALA A 181 -7.29 4.56 3.72
C ALA A 181 -8.03 5.63 2.87
N LEU A 182 -7.49 6.83 2.72
CA LEU A 182 -8.06 7.88 1.87
C LEU A 182 -7.93 7.54 0.39
N ALA A 183 -6.80 6.98 -0.06
CA ALA A 183 -6.60 6.58 -1.46
C ALA A 183 -7.70 5.62 -1.94
N LYS A 184 -8.09 4.65 -1.11
CA LYS A 184 -9.17 3.71 -1.43
C LYS A 184 -10.53 4.40 -1.48
N LEU A 185 -10.88 5.20 -0.47
CA LEU A 185 -12.15 5.93 -0.43
C LEU A 185 -12.30 6.89 -1.62
N TYR A 186 -11.22 7.58 -1.98
CA TYR A 186 -11.20 8.45 -3.16
C TYR A 186 -11.34 7.66 -4.46
N SER A 187 -10.65 6.52 -4.59
CA SER A 187 -10.79 5.64 -5.76
C SER A 187 -12.22 5.12 -5.92
N GLU A 188 -12.85 4.65 -4.84
CA GLU A 188 -14.23 4.16 -4.86
C GLU A 188 -15.22 5.27 -5.24
N GLN A 189 -14.98 6.49 -4.75
CA GLN A 189 -15.81 7.63 -5.12
C GLN A 189 -15.67 8.01 -6.60
N VAL A 190 -14.45 7.97 -7.14
CA VAL A 190 -14.20 8.21 -8.57
C VAL A 190 -14.87 7.13 -9.43
N GLU A 191 -14.84 5.88 -8.99
CA GLU A 191 -15.54 4.79 -9.67
C GLU A 191 -17.08 4.93 -9.61
N SER A 192 -17.60 5.63 -8.60
CA SER A 192 -19.04 5.85 -8.39
C SER A 192 -19.62 7.08 -9.10
N ILE A 193 -18.82 7.80 -9.90
CA ILE A 193 -19.28 8.99 -10.62
C ILE A 193 -20.40 8.62 -11.61
N ILE A 194 -21.49 9.39 -11.59
CA ILE A 194 -22.64 9.17 -12.46
C ILE A 194 -22.30 9.67 -13.88
N ALA A 195 -22.58 8.85 -14.90
CA ALA A 195 -22.31 9.19 -16.30
C ALA A 195 -23.22 10.30 -16.87
N GLY A 196 -24.45 10.44 -16.35
CA GLY A 196 -25.43 11.41 -16.85
C GLY A 196 -24.92 12.87 -16.94
N PRO A 197 -24.38 13.46 -15.86
CA PRO A 197 -23.78 14.80 -15.92
C PRO A 197 -22.62 14.92 -16.91
N ILE A 198 -21.83 13.86 -17.10
CA ILE A 198 -20.71 13.83 -18.05
C ILE A 198 -21.23 13.89 -19.48
N GLU A 199 -22.24 13.09 -19.80
CA GLU A 199 -22.89 13.05 -21.11
C GLU A 199 -23.59 14.39 -21.43
N ALA A 200 -24.28 14.97 -20.45
CA ALA A 200 -24.96 16.25 -20.60
C ALA A 200 -23.99 17.40 -20.92
N VAL A 201 -22.87 17.52 -20.18
CA VAL A 201 -21.86 18.55 -20.46
C VAL A 201 -21.17 18.29 -21.80
N SER A 202 -20.86 17.03 -22.13
CA SER A 202 -20.24 16.67 -23.42
C SER A 202 -21.15 17.00 -24.60
N ALA A 203 -22.47 16.82 -24.46
CA ALA A 203 -23.45 17.14 -25.50
C ALA A 203 -23.53 18.63 -25.84
N THR A 204 -23.06 19.52 -24.96
CA THR A 204 -23.00 20.97 -25.23
C THR A 204 -21.79 21.37 -26.10
N GLY A 205 -20.93 20.42 -26.48
CA GLY A 205 -19.69 20.68 -27.22
C GLY A 205 -18.50 21.05 -26.32
N ALA A 206 -18.61 20.81 -25.01
CA ALA A 206 -17.56 21.09 -24.05
C ALA A 206 -16.30 20.24 -24.28
N ASN A 207 -15.13 20.83 -24.08
CA ASN A 207 -13.86 20.11 -24.16
C ASN A 207 -13.65 19.21 -22.91
N ARG A 208 -12.71 18.26 -22.98
CA ARG A 208 -12.45 17.31 -21.88
C ARG A 208 -12.16 17.97 -20.53
N LEU A 209 -11.46 19.10 -20.52
CA LEU A 209 -11.16 19.85 -19.29
C LEU A 209 -12.42 20.47 -18.70
N GLN A 210 -13.28 21.05 -19.52
CA GLN A 210 -14.58 21.58 -19.13
C GLN A 210 -15.48 20.46 -18.60
N THR A 211 -15.50 19.29 -19.24
CA THR A 211 -16.25 18.13 -18.73
C THR A 211 -15.75 17.71 -17.34
N ILE A 212 -14.43 17.66 -17.11
CA ILE A 212 -13.88 17.34 -15.79
C ILE A 212 -14.31 18.39 -14.76
N VAL A 213 -14.15 19.67 -15.07
CA VAL A 213 -14.42 20.75 -14.11
C VAL A 213 -15.91 20.89 -13.79
N TYR A 214 -16.79 20.73 -14.77
CA TYR A 214 -18.23 21.00 -14.59
C TYR A 214 -19.07 19.74 -14.34
N ALA A 215 -18.63 18.55 -14.77
CA ALA A 215 -19.36 17.32 -14.53
C ALA A 215 -18.73 16.46 -13.42
N VAL A 216 -17.40 16.36 -13.35
CA VAL A 216 -16.72 15.43 -12.42
C VAL A 216 -16.42 16.08 -11.07
N ILE A 217 -15.75 17.25 -11.06
CA ILE A 217 -15.31 17.91 -9.83
C ILE A 217 -16.45 18.14 -8.82
N PRO A 218 -17.65 18.62 -9.22
CA PRO A 218 -18.75 18.85 -8.28
C PRO A 218 -19.26 17.57 -7.60
N GLN A 219 -19.13 16.41 -8.26
CA GLN A 219 -19.56 15.12 -7.71
C GLN A 219 -18.55 14.55 -6.70
N ILE A 220 -17.25 14.86 -6.84
CA ILE A 220 -16.20 14.27 -6.00
C ILE A 220 -15.81 15.12 -4.78
N ILE A 221 -15.92 16.45 -4.86
CA ILE A 221 -15.48 17.36 -3.78
C ILE A 221 -16.22 17.11 -2.46
N PRO A 222 -17.57 17.08 -2.41
CA PRO A 222 -18.27 16.95 -1.12
C PRO A 222 -17.95 15.62 -0.39
N PRO A 223 -17.92 14.45 -1.09
CA PRO A 223 -17.47 13.21 -0.47
C PRO A 223 -15.99 13.24 -0.04
N TYR A 224 -15.10 13.85 -0.83
CA TYR A 224 -13.68 13.93 -0.48
C TYR A 224 -13.44 14.71 0.82
N ILE A 225 -14.13 15.84 0.98
CA ILE A 225 -14.07 16.62 2.22
C ILE A 225 -14.62 15.79 3.38
N SER A 226 -15.74 15.10 3.18
CA SER A 226 -16.37 14.25 4.20
C SER A 226 -15.43 13.12 4.66
N PHE A 227 -14.76 12.44 3.73
CA PHE A 227 -13.78 11.40 4.05
C PHE A 227 -12.55 11.95 4.77
N THR A 228 -12.06 13.13 4.35
CA THR A 228 -10.92 13.79 5.01
C THR A 228 -11.27 14.13 6.45
N MET A 229 -12.43 14.75 6.69
CA MET A 229 -12.89 15.14 8.03
C MET A 229 -13.13 13.92 8.92
N TYR A 230 -13.75 12.86 8.37
CA TYR A 230 -13.93 11.61 9.09
C TYR A 230 -12.60 10.98 9.49
N ARG A 231 -11.61 10.99 8.59
CA ARG A 231 -10.28 10.44 8.88
C ARG A 231 -9.51 11.30 9.88
N TRP A 232 -9.69 12.62 9.83
CA TRP A 232 -9.10 13.55 10.79
C TRP A 232 -9.55 13.24 12.22
N ASP A 233 -10.85 13.03 12.45
CA ASP A 233 -11.37 12.63 13.77
C ASP A 233 -10.76 11.30 14.24
N ILE A 234 -10.78 10.28 13.38
CA ILE A 234 -10.17 8.98 13.68
C ILE A 234 -8.69 9.16 14.05
N ASN A 235 -7.95 9.98 13.32
CA ASN A 235 -6.52 10.19 13.58
C ASN A 235 -6.27 10.84 14.94
N VAL A 236 -7.10 11.82 15.35
CA VAL A 236 -7.00 12.43 16.68
C VAL A 236 -7.20 11.37 17.76
N ARG A 237 -8.21 10.51 17.62
CA ARG A 237 -8.48 9.42 18.56
C ARG A 237 -7.33 8.40 18.57
N MET A 238 -6.92 7.93 17.40
CA MET A 238 -5.85 6.94 17.22
C MET A 238 -4.48 7.45 17.70
N SER A 239 -4.24 8.76 17.68
CA SER A 239 -2.98 9.34 18.18
C SER A 239 -2.70 9.03 19.65
N THR A 240 -3.75 8.88 20.46
CA THR A 240 -3.60 8.55 21.88
C THR A 240 -3.21 7.09 22.09
N ILE A 241 -3.82 6.19 21.32
CA ILE A 241 -3.52 4.74 21.30
C ILE A 241 -2.11 4.49 20.76
N ILE A 242 -1.73 5.19 19.69
CA ILE A 242 -0.37 5.10 19.13
C ILE A 242 0.65 5.70 20.08
N GLY A 243 0.32 6.80 20.76
CA GLY A 243 1.15 7.39 21.79
C GLY A 243 1.43 6.43 22.95
N PHE A 244 0.42 5.68 23.36
CA PHE A 244 0.54 4.59 24.33
C PHE A 244 1.50 3.49 23.83
N ALA A 245 1.44 3.13 22.55
CA ALA A 245 2.26 2.08 21.93
C ALA A 245 3.71 2.51 21.60
N GLY A 246 4.19 3.66 22.10
CA GLY A 246 5.55 4.14 21.87
C GLY A 246 5.67 5.23 20.79
N GLY A 247 4.54 5.68 20.24
CA GLY A 247 4.45 6.83 19.34
C GLY A 247 4.53 8.19 20.03
N GLY A 248 4.85 8.26 21.32
CA GLY A 248 5.07 9.51 22.07
C GLY A 248 3.81 10.33 22.42
N GLY A 249 4.01 11.56 22.91
CA GLY A 249 2.91 12.50 23.20
C GLY A 249 2.12 12.20 24.48
N ILE A 250 0.87 12.68 24.54
CA ILE A 250 0.03 12.57 25.76
C ILE A 250 -0.29 11.10 26.09
N GLY A 251 -0.48 10.24 25.09
CA GLY A 251 -0.71 8.80 25.29
C GLY A 251 0.46 8.10 25.99
N PHE A 252 1.69 8.50 25.68
CA PHE A 252 2.89 8.01 26.36
C PHE A 252 2.94 8.44 27.83
N LEU A 253 2.65 9.73 28.10
CA LEU A 253 2.60 10.25 29.46
C LEU A 253 1.51 9.58 30.29
N LEU A 254 0.35 9.30 29.69
CA LEU A 254 -0.73 8.55 30.32
C LEU A 254 -0.24 7.17 30.74
N GLN A 255 0.37 6.44 29.81
CA GLN A 255 0.89 5.10 30.10
C GLN A 255 1.98 5.13 31.17
N GLN A 256 2.86 6.12 31.15
CA GLN A 256 3.89 6.29 32.17
C GLN A 256 3.28 6.53 33.56
N ASN A 257 2.28 7.41 33.69
CA ASN A 257 1.65 7.70 34.98
C ASN A 257 0.82 6.52 35.52
N ILE A 258 0.20 5.74 34.64
CA ILE A 258 -0.47 4.48 35.01
C ILE A 258 0.55 3.47 35.55
N ASN A 259 1.68 3.28 34.86
CA ASN A 259 2.74 2.37 35.30
C ASN A 259 3.40 2.79 36.61
N LEU A 260 3.45 4.09 36.89
CA LEU A 260 3.95 4.65 38.16
C LEU A 260 2.89 4.66 39.28
N LEU A 261 1.69 4.09 39.04
CA LEU A 261 0.55 4.09 39.96
C LEU A 261 0.09 5.50 40.36
N ASN A 262 0.44 6.52 39.58
CA ASN A 262 0.05 7.91 39.81
C ASN A 262 -1.31 8.20 39.16
N TYR A 263 -2.36 7.59 39.69
CA TYR A 263 -3.72 7.69 39.15
C TYR A 263 -4.27 9.13 39.15
N ARG A 264 -3.76 10.00 40.02
CA ARG A 264 -4.15 11.43 40.04
C ARG A 264 -3.65 12.17 38.81
N ALA A 265 -2.42 11.93 38.36
CA ALA A 265 -1.91 12.53 37.12
C ALA A 265 -2.53 11.86 35.88
N ALA A 266 -2.72 10.54 35.92
CA ALA A 266 -3.34 9.79 34.83
C ALA A 266 -4.80 10.22 34.58
N SER A 267 -5.59 10.48 35.63
CA SER A 267 -6.99 10.92 35.48
C SER A 267 -7.12 12.30 34.83
N VAL A 268 -6.22 13.23 35.17
CA VAL A 268 -6.16 14.56 34.52
C VAL A 268 -5.80 14.43 33.04
N GLN A 269 -4.84 13.59 32.70
CA GLN A 269 -4.45 13.32 31.31
C GLN A 269 -5.58 12.67 30.51
N MET A 270 -6.30 11.71 31.11
CA MET A 270 -7.46 11.09 30.51
C MET A 270 -8.60 12.09 30.25
N LEU A 271 -8.88 12.98 31.21
CA LEU A 271 -9.86 14.07 31.03
C LEU A 271 -9.44 15.03 29.92
N ALA A 272 -8.16 15.41 29.85
CA ALA A 272 -7.65 16.27 28.79
C ALA A 272 -7.83 15.63 27.40
N ILE A 273 -7.52 14.33 27.26
CA ILE A 273 -7.77 13.58 26.03
C ILE A 273 -9.27 13.59 25.69
N ALA A 274 -10.14 13.31 26.66
CA ALA A 274 -11.59 13.27 26.44
C ALA A 274 -12.13 14.63 25.95
N ILE A 275 -11.67 15.75 26.53
CA ILE A 275 -12.06 17.10 26.10
C ILE A 275 -11.61 17.39 24.66
N VAL A 276 -10.36 17.03 24.32
CA VAL A 276 -9.84 17.24 22.97
C VAL A 276 -10.61 16.41 21.94
N VAL A 277 -10.84 15.13 22.22
CA VAL A 277 -11.61 14.26 21.32
C VAL A 277 -13.05 14.74 21.19
N ALA A 278 -13.74 15.05 22.29
CA ALA A 278 -15.12 15.53 22.25
C ALA A 278 -15.28 16.87 21.52
N SER A 279 -14.32 17.80 21.70
CA SER A 279 -14.33 19.08 20.98
C SER A 279 -14.09 18.89 19.48
N MET A 280 -13.20 17.97 19.08
CA MET A 280 -12.99 17.61 17.68
C MET A 280 -14.17 16.89 17.05
N ASP A 281 -14.80 15.95 17.76
CA ASP A 281 -16.03 15.28 17.32
C ASP A 281 -17.13 16.32 17.03
N TYR A 282 -17.31 17.28 17.95
CA TYR A 282 -18.30 18.35 17.79
C TYR A 282 -17.99 19.27 16.60
N LEU A 283 -16.73 19.71 16.47
CA LEU A 283 -16.31 20.58 15.37
C LEU A 283 -16.48 19.90 14.01
N SER A 284 -16.06 18.63 13.92
CA SER A 284 -16.19 17.80 12.71
C SER A 284 -17.65 17.60 12.32
N SER A 285 -18.55 17.39 13.30
CA SER A 285 -19.98 17.27 13.04
C SER A 285 -20.59 18.56 12.49
N LYS A 286 -20.27 19.70 13.11
CA LYS A 286 -20.73 21.04 12.68
C LYS A 286 -20.26 21.40 11.27
N ILE A 287 -19.02 21.06 10.93
CA ILE A 287 -18.47 21.33 9.60
C ILE A 287 -19.13 20.45 8.55
N ARG A 288 -19.35 19.16 8.86
CA ARG A 288 -19.98 18.21 7.93
C ARG A 288 -21.43 18.61 7.60
N GLU A 289 -22.20 19.07 8.59
CA GLU A 289 -23.58 19.56 8.41
C GLU A 289 -23.69 20.78 7.49
N LYS A 290 -22.62 21.56 7.34
CA LYS A 290 -22.60 22.75 6.49
C LYS A 290 -22.15 22.48 5.05
N ILE A 291 -21.43 21.38 4.82
CA ILE A 291 -20.80 21.05 3.53
C ILE A 291 -21.60 20.00 2.76
N VAL A 292 -22.24 19.07 3.48
CA VAL A 292 -23.12 18.01 2.95
C VAL A 292 -24.56 18.45 3.12
#